data_AF-A0A2K4Y8T6-F1
#
_entry.id   AF-A0A2K4Y8T6-F1
#
_cell.length_a   1.000
_cell.length_b   1.000
_cell.length_c   1.000
_cell.angle_alpha   90.00
_cell.angle_beta   90.00
_cell.angle_gamma   90.00
#
_symmetry.space_group_name_H-M   'P 1'
#
loop_
_entity.id
_entity.type
_entity.pdbx_description
1 polymer ?
#
loop_
_entity_poly.entity_id
_entity_poly.type
_entity_poly.pdbx_seq_one_letter_code
_entity_poly.pdbx_strand_id
1 'polypeptide(L)'
;MTDDVHPEVADALRQAHQFQSALDNQVHRTATNSVTATDEAKSVEVTLDGHRWLSGLYIEEGLLRLGAETVQQRVNEALCNAVAAATAADAADGERFVESLAAIAGSLKNSFGLN
;
A
#
# COMPACT_ATOMS: atom_id res chain seq x y z
N MET A 1 -19.57 -0.33 41.50
CA MET A 1 -18.34 -1.11 41.74
C MET A 1 -17.65 -1.22 40.41
N THR A 2 -16.75 -0.29 40.12
CA THR A 2 -15.89 -0.35 38.94
C THR A 2 -14.70 -1.20 39.36
N ASP A 3 -14.69 -2.46 38.93
CA ASP A 3 -13.53 -3.33 39.09
C ASP A 3 -12.32 -2.59 38.50
N ASP A 4 -11.33 -2.35 39.36
CA ASP A 4 -9.99 -1.89 39.01
C ASP A 4 -9.48 -2.83 37.92
N VAL A 5 -9.51 -2.35 36.67
CA VAL A 5 -8.88 -3.07 35.56
C VAL A 5 -7.40 -3.12 35.91
N HIS A 6 -6.91 -4.32 36.24
CA HIS A 6 -5.52 -4.55 36.57
C HIS A 6 -4.65 -3.87 35.49
N PRO A 7 -3.65 -3.05 35.86
CA PRO A 7 -2.91 -2.22 34.90
C PRO A 7 -2.32 -3.03 33.73
N GLU A 8 -1.88 -4.26 33.99
CA GLU A 8 -1.41 -5.19 32.96
C GLU A 8 -2.51 -5.61 31.95
N VAL A 9 -3.75 -5.75 32.39
CA VAL A 9 -4.91 -6.05 31.53
C VAL A 9 -5.29 -4.83 30.70
N ALA A 10 -5.21 -3.62 31.28
CA ALA A 10 -5.45 -2.38 30.56
C ALA A 10 -4.39 -2.14 29.46
N ASP A 11 -3.12 -2.46 29.75
CA ASP A 11 -2.03 -2.34 28.79
C ASP A 11 -2.15 -3.41 27.68
N ALA A 12 -2.48 -4.66 28.02
CA ALA A 12 -2.73 -5.72 27.03
C ALA A 12 -3.86 -5.34 26.05
N LEU A 13 -4.98 -4.79 26.57
CA LEU A 13 -6.10 -4.35 25.74
C LEU A 13 -5.73 -3.17 24.83
N ARG A 14 -4.94 -2.21 25.34
CA ARG A 14 -4.45 -1.08 24.53
C ARG A 14 -3.61 -1.56 23.35
N GLN A 15 -2.75 -2.55 23.58
CA GLN A 15 -1.88 -3.10 22.54
C GLN A 15 -2.64 -3.99 21.54
N ALA A 16 -3.63 -4.77 21.98
CA ALA A 16 -4.54 -5.47 21.09
C ALA A 16 -5.27 -4.49 20.15
N HIS A 17 -5.69 -3.33 20.66
CA HIS A 17 -6.31 -2.27 19.86
C HIS A 17 -5.34 -1.66 18.83
N GLN A 18 -4.07 -1.48 19.20
CA GLN A 18 -3.03 -0.98 18.30
C GLN A 18 -2.73 -1.97 17.17
N PHE A 19 -2.66 -3.26 17.50
CA PHE A 19 -2.48 -4.32 16.50
C PHE A 19 -3.68 -4.39 15.53
N GLN A 20 -4.91 -4.35 16.05
CA GLN A 20 -6.12 -4.33 15.22
C GLN A 20 -6.14 -3.09 14.30
N SER A 21 -5.78 -1.91 14.83
CA SER A 21 -5.71 -0.68 14.04
C SER A 21 -4.64 -0.75 12.95
N ALA A 22 -3.50 -1.40 13.20
CA ALA A 22 -2.45 -1.61 12.20
C ALA A 22 -2.94 -2.54 11.06
N LEU A 23 -3.68 -3.60 11.40
CA LEU A 23 -4.30 -4.50 10.42
C LEU A 23 -5.37 -3.78 9.59
N ASP A 24 -6.28 -3.05 10.24
CA ASP A 24 -7.35 -2.32 9.54
C ASP A 24 -6.77 -1.27 8.60
N ASN A 25 -5.72 -0.56 9.02
CA ASN A 25 -5.01 0.39 8.16
C ASN A 25 -4.35 -0.30 6.95
N GLN A 26 -3.79 -1.49 7.13
CA GLN A 26 -3.20 -2.26 6.04
C GLN A 26 -4.26 -2.69 5.03
N VAL A 27 -5.40 -3.23 5.51
CA VAL A 27 -6.53 -3.63 4.66
C VAL A 27 -7.11 -2.43 3.90
N HIS A 28 -7.28 -1.30 4.59
CA HIS A 28 -7.81 -0.08 3.98
C HIS A 28 -6.88 0.46 2.88
N ARG A 29 -5.57 0.51 3.13
CA ARG A 29 -4.58 0.94 2.13
C ARG A 29 -4.60 0.06 0.89
N THR A 30 -4.68 -1.27 1.04
CA THR A 30 -4.78 -2.17 -0.11
C THR A 30 -6.07 -1.91 -0.92
N ALA A 31 -7.16 -1.50 -0.27
CA ALA A 31 -8.43 -1.22 -0.95
C ALA A 31 -8.48 0.16 -1.63
N THR A 32 -7.71 1.15 -1.16
CA THR A 32 -7.81 2.54 -1.64
C THR A 32 -6.59 3.04 -2.41
N ASN A 33 -5.45 2.36 -2.35
CA ASN A 33 -4.27 2.80 -3.08
C ASN A 33 -4.50 2.70 -4.58
N SER A 34 -3.99 3.68 -5.31
CA SER A 34 -3.84 3.61 -6.75
C SER A 34 -2.46 4.12 -7.13
N VAL A 35 -1.87 3.53 -8.14
CA VAL A 35 -0.58 3.94 -8.67
C VAL A 35 -0.75 4.36 -10.10
N THR A 36 -0.23 5.54 -10.42
CA THR A 36 -0.26 6.10 -11.76
C THR A 36 1.16 6.20 -12.29
N ALA A 37 1.38 5.75 -13.52
CA ALA A 37 2.67 5.88 -14.20
C ALA A 37 2.48 6.18 -15.68
N THR A 38 3.52 6.73 -16.29
CA THR A 38 3.51 7.10 -17.71
C THR A 38 4.57 6.33 -18.49
N ASP A 39 4.47 6.34 -19.81
CA ASP A 39 5.60 6.04 -20.69
C ASP A 39 6.65 7.17 -20.63
N GLU A 40 7.82 6.94 -21.21
CA GLU A 40 8.92 7.92 -21.25
C GLU A 40 8.52 9.23 -21.94
N ALA A 41 7.69 9.18 -22.98
CA ALA A 41 7.24 10.38 -23.69
C ALA A 41 6.07 11.09 -22.99
N LYS A 42 5.55 10.53 -21.88
CA LYS A 42 4.39 11.06 -21.14
C LYS A 42 3.14 11.22 -22.02
N SER A 43 3.01 10.34 -23.00
CA SER A 43 1.94 10.31 -23.99
C SER A 43 0.85 9.30 -23.63
N VAL A 44 1.14 8.36 -22.73
CA VAL A 44 0.21 7.41 -22.13
C VAL A 44 0.38 7.44 -20.63
N GLU A 45 -0.73 7.50 -19.92
CA GLU A 45 -0.79 7.37 -18.48
C GLU A 45 -1.68 6.19 -18.12
N VAL A 46 -1.18 5.32 -17.24
CA VAL A 46 -1.86 4.13 -16.74
C VAL A 46 -2.04 4.27 -15.24
N THR A 47 -3.26 3.99 -14.77
CA THR A 47 -3.57 3.90 -13.34
C THR A 47 -3.98 2.47 -12.99
N LEU A 48 -3.30 1.91 -12.00
CA LEU A 48 -3.64 0.64 -11.37
C LEU A 48 -4.29 0.89 -10.01
N ASP A 49 -5.38 0.21 -9.69
CA ASP A 49 -5.91 0.18 -8.33
C ASP A 49 -5.08 -0.71 -7.39
N GLY A 50 -5.45 -0.78 -6.12
CA GLY A 50 -4.73 -1.54 -5.11
C GLY A 50 -4.82 -3.06 -5.29
N HIS A 51 -5.73 -3.53 -6.16
CA HIS A 51 -5.77 -4.92 -6.63
C HIS A 51 -4.91 -5.13 -7.88
N ARG A 52 -4.19 -4.11 -8.34
CA ARG A 52 -3.38 -4.06 -9.56
C ARG A 52 -4.22 -4.20 -10.83
N TRP A 53 -5.51 -3.86 -10.77
CA TRP A 53 -6.36 -3.82 -11.94
C TRP A 53 -6.23 -2.46 -12.62
N LEU A 54 -6.29 -2.48 -13.96
CA LEU A 54 -6.31 -1.25 -14.75
C LEU A 54 -7.62 -0.49 -14.47
N SER A 55 -7.52 0.61 -13.73
CA SER A 55 -8.65 1.46 -13.36
C SER A 55 -8.70 2.76 -14.16
N GLY A 56 -7.58 3.13 -14.79
CA GLY A 56 -7.50 4.30 -15.67
C GLY A 56 -6.47 4.11 -16.79
N LEU A 57 -6.82 4.60 -17.98
CA LEU A 57 -5.93 4.69 -19.13
C LEU A 57 -6.19 6.02 -19.84
N TYR A 58 -5.18 6.87 -19.92
CA TYR A 58 -5.19 8.09 -20.71
C TYR A 58 -4.18 7.97 -21.84
N ILE A 59 -4.60 8.36 -23.05
CA ILE A 59 -3.79 8.36 -24.27
C ILE A 59 -3.86 9.78 -24.81
N GLU A 60 -2.71 10.43 -24.96
CA GLU A 60 -2.61 11.79 -25.45
C GLU A 60 -3.20 11.91 -26.87
N GLU A 61 -3.85 13.05 -27.12
CA GLU A 61 -4.40 13.35 -28.43
C GLU A 61 -3.33 13.28 -29.52
N GLY A 62 -3.67 12.61 -30.63
CA GLY A 62 -2.76 12.45 -31.76
C GLY A 62 -1.83 11.24 -31.68
N LEU A 63 -1.63 10.62 -30.51
CA LEU A 63 -0.83 9.40 -30.39
C LEU A 63 -1.40 8.25 -31.24
N LEU A 64 -2.73 8.13 -31.30
CA LEU A 64 -3.41 7.13 -32.14
C LEU A 64 -3.10 7.27 -33.63
N ARG A 65 -2.68 8.46 -34.09
CA ARG A 65 -2.33 8.72 -35.50
C ARG A 65 -0.94 8.19 -35.87
N LEU A 66 -0.11 7.87 -34.88
CA LEU A 66 1.21 7.29 -35.09
C LEU A 66 1.16 5.80 -35.45
N GLY A 67 -0.03 5.17 -35.32
CA GLY A 67 -0.26 3.78 -35.69
C GLY A 67 -0.26 2.83 -34.49
N ALA A 68 -0.85 1.65 -34.70
CA ALA A 68 -1.11 0.69 -33.64
C ALA A 68 0.16 0.18 -32.94
N GLU A 69 1.27 0.03 -33.68
CA GLU A 69 2.54 -0.46 -33.14
C GLU A 69 3.12 0.52 -32.11
N THR A 70 3.15 1.81 -32.44
CA THR A 70 3.62 2.85 -31.52
C THR A 70 2.72 2.98 -30.30
N VAL A 71 1.39 2.96 -30.49
CA VAL A 71 0.44 2.99 -29.37
C VAL A 71 0.63 1.79 -28.45
N GLN A 72 0.75 0.58 -29.01
CA GLN A 72 0.99 -0.65 -28.24
C GLN A 72 2.27 -0.54 -27.43
N GLN A 73 3.36 -0.08 -28.04
CA GLN A 73 4.64 0.09 -27.35
C GLN A 73 4.51 1.04 -26.16
N ARG A 74 3.86 2.20 -26.35
CA ARG A 74 3.69 3.23 -25.33
C ARG A 74 2.78 2.77 -24.18
N VAL A 75 1.69 2.09 -24.50
CA VAL A 75 0.79 1.50 -23.50
C VAL A 75 1.50 0.43 -22.68
N ASN A 76 2.25 -0.46 -23.33
CA ASN A 76 3.03 -1.49 -22.64
C ASN A 76 4.10 -0.89 -21.73
N GLU A 77 4.77 0.17 -22.19
CA GLU A 77 5.77 0.88 -21.40
C GLU A 77 5.16 1.52 -20.14
N ALA A 78 4.07 2.28 -20.29
CA ALA A 78 3.35 2.87 -19.17
C ALA A 78 2.83 1.82 -18.19
N LEU A 79 2.34 0.68 -18.69
CA LEU A 79 1.87 -0.43 -17.86
C LEU A 79 3.02 -1.08 -17.08
N CYS A 80 4.16 -1.34 -17.73
CA CYS A 80 5.36 -1.86 -17.06
C CYS A 80 5.83 -0.92 -15.94
N ASN A 81 5.83 0.39 -16.20
CA ASN A 81 6.19 1.40 -15.22
C ASN A 81 5.19 1.43 -14.05
N ALA A 82 3.89 1.30 -14.32
CA ALA A 82 2.87 1.24 -13.29
C ALA A 82 3.01 -0.01 -12.41
N VAL A 83 3.32 -1.17 -12.99
CA VAL A 83 3.58 -2.41 -12.26
C VAL A 83 4.84 -2.30 -11.40
N ALA A 84 5.92 -1.69 -11.94
CA ALA A 84 7.14 -1.47 -11.17
C ALA A 84 6.90 -0.54 -9.97
N ALA A 85 6.14 0.55 -10.17
CA ALA A 85 5.77 1.47 -9.12
C ALA A 85 4.86 0.82 -8.07
N ALA A 86 3.87 0.01 -8.49
CA ALA A 86 3.03 -0.77 -7.59
C ALA A 86 3.83 -1.78 -6.76
N THR A 87 4.81 -2.46 -7.38
CA THR A 87 5.69 -3.41 -6.68
C THR A 87 6.56 -2.71 -5.62
N ALA A 88 7.09 -1.52 -5.94
CA ALA A 88 7.85 -0.72 -5.00
C ALA A 88 6.98 -0.22 -3.83
N ALA A 89 5.73 0.18 -4.12
CA ALA A 89 4.77 0.58 -3.11
C ALA A 89 4.39 -0.59 -2.17
N ASP A 90 4.11 -1.76 -2.73
CA ASP A 90 3.81 -2.99 -1.97
C ASP A 90 4.97 -3.36 -1.03
N ALA A 91 6.21 -3.28 -1.51
CA ALA A 91 7.40 -3.55 -0.69
C ALA A 91 7.53 -2.56 0.47
N ALA A 92 7.38 -1.26 0.20
CA ALA A 92 7.47 -0.22 1.22
C ALA A 92 6.33 -0.29 2.24
N ASP A 93 5.12 -0.68 1.81
CA ASP A 93 3.99 -0.89 2.69
C ASP A 93 4.18 -2.15 3.58
N GLY A 94 4.75 -3.22 3.02
CA GLY A 94 5.12 -4.42 3.78
C GLY A 94 6.17 -4.14 4.86
N GLU A 95 7.20 -3.35 4.54
CA GLU A 95 8.24 -2.95 5.49
C GLU A 95 7.66 -2.11 6.64
N ARG A 96 6.84 -1.10 6.32
CA ARG A 96 6.12 -0.28 7.32
C ARG A 96 5.20 -1.12 8.22
N PHE A 97 4.56 -2.14 7.68
CA PHE A 97 3.72 -3.05 8.46
C PHE A 97 4.56 -3.88 9.45
N VAL A 98 5.69 -4.45 9.00
CA VAL A 98 6.62 -5.20 9.86
C VAL A 98 7.20 -4.31 10.96
N GLU A 99 7.58 -3.06 10.65
CA GLU A 99 8.05 -2.08 11.64
C GLU A 99 6.98 -1.79 12.70
N SER A 100 5.73 -1.62 12.28
CA SER A 100 4.60 -1.39 13.20
C SER A 100 4.40 -2.59 14.14
N LEU A 101 4.50 -3.81 13.62
CA LEU A 101 4.41 -5.03 14.43
C LEU A 101 5.60 -5.17 15.40
N ALA A 102 6.81 -4.84 14.95
CA ALA A 102 8.00 -4.87 15.79
C ALA A 102 7.92 -3.85 16.94
N ALA A 103 7.37 -2.65 16.67
CA ALA A 103 7.14 -1.63 17.69
C ALA A 103 6.12 -2.10 18.75
N ILE A 104 5.03 -2.75 18.32
CA ILE A 104 4.03 -3.33 19.23
C ILE A 104 4.66 -4.46 20.06
N ALA A 105 5.39 -5.39 19.42
CA ALA A 105 6.06 -6.49 20.11
C ALA A 105 7.12 -6.00 21.12
N GLY A 106 7.88 -4.95 20.78
CA GLY A 106 8.82 -4.30 21.69
C GLY A 106 8.12 -3.64 22.88
N SER A 107 6.96 -3.02 22.65
CA SER A 107 6.13 -2.46 23.72
C SER A 107 5.58 -3.54 24.66
N LEU A 108 5.11 -4.68 24.13
CA LEU A 108 4.69 -5.84 24.93
C LEU A 108 5.85 -6.33 25.81
N LYS A 109 7.03 -6.52 25.21
CA LYS A 109 8.21 -7.03 25.92
C LYS A 109 8.58 -6.15 27.12
N ASN A 110 8.58 -4.82 26.93
CA ASN A 110 8.83 -3.86 28.01
C ASN A 110 7.72 -3.84 29.07
N SER A 111 6.45 -3.96 28.66
CA SER A 111 5.30 -3.93 29.57
C SER A 111 5.22 -5.15 30.49
N PHE A 112 5.67 -6.32 30.02
CA PHE A 112 5.61 -7.59 30.77
C PHE A 112 6.94 -8.00 31.42
N GLY A 113 7.99 -7.17 31.35
CA GLY A 113 9.28 -7.47 31.97
C GLY A 113 9.96 -8.74 31.46
N LEU A 114 9.57 -9.21 30.27
CA LEU A 114 10.15 -10.40 29.65
C LEU A 114 11.49 -10.01 29.03
N ASN A 115 12.60 -10.32 29.70
CA ASN A 115 13.96 -10.14 29.15
C ASN A 115 14.25 -11.10 28.00
#